data_AF-B8ASF9-F1
#
_entry.id   AF-B8ASF9-F1
#
_cell.length_a   1.000
_cell.length_b   1.000
_cell.length_c   1.000
_cell.angle_alpha   90.00
_cell.angle_beta   90.00
_cell.angle_gamma   90.00
#
_symmetry.space_group_name_H-M   'P 1'
#
loop_
_entity.id
_entity.type
_entity.pdbx_description
1 polymer ?
#
loop_
_entity_poly.entity_id
_entity_poly.type
_entity_poly.pdbx_seq_one_letter_code
_entity_poly.pdbx_strand_id
1 'polypeptide(L)'
;MRKRADELKEKVRTQLGTCEDIVGTMNLVDAIQHLGIEHLFKQEIDNTLRDIRTSEFTSSSLHEVALWFRLLREHGLWVSPDVFGKFKFDGDDARLSSVIADHDTRGLLSLYNAAHLLVHGEPELEEAISIARHRLKSMTRDCDLNPVLANQVNRALNIALPRTCKRLETSLFISEYEQEEGYSEILLELAKLDFNIVQNVHLMELKSISEWWRDLYTYVGLNYARDRAVEGYLWSCLVFYEKDLSFTRTFVAKMILLVTLMDDTFDSHATIQECRQLNSAIQRWDESAVTLLPEYLKKFYRELLRNFKVLQDQVTDNDKYRVTYTRKEFQKLSTYYLQEAEPSFGDQITLTAMSSVIPLLCVSGTVGMGYVTMETFEWVASRTTAIVASAKIGRFMNDIAAMKRGKNKGDVASSVECYMNEHKVTMEVAIDKIDSLVEDEWRTLNQAHFEDHKLFPVVEQVVNLTASMASFYDERKDAYTFPTLLQDTIESLFVNPVPI
;
A
#
# COMPACT_ATOMS: atom_id res chain seq x y z
N MET A 1 0.88 24.99 16.65
CA MET A 1 1.36 23.78 15.97
C MET A 1 2.40 24.11 14.89
N ARG A 2 2.02 24.67 13.72
CA ARG A 2 2.95 24.90 12.58
C ARG A 2 4.28 25.58 12.94
N LYS A 3 4.26 26.76 13.56
CA LYS A 3 5.47 27.47 13.98
C LYS A 3 6.41 26.61 14.83
N ARG A 4 5.86 25.85 15.79
CA ARG A 4 6.64 24.97 16.66
C ARG A 4 7.19 23.77 15.89
N ALA A 5 6.40 23.19 15.00
CA ALA A 5 6.85 22.10 14.12
C ALA A 5 8.03 22.57 13.24
N ASP A 6 7.97 23.78 12.68
CA ASP A 6 9.08 24.34 11.88
C ASP A 6 10.35 24.54 12.74
N GLU A 7 10.21 25.06 13.96
CA GLU A 7 11.35 25.20 14.90
C GLU A 7 11.99 23.84 15.25
N LEU A 8 11.18 22.81 15.50
CA LEU A 8 11.68 21.46 15.81
C LEU A 8 12.28 20.78 14.59
N LYS A 9 11.71 21.01 13.40
CA LYS A 9 12.23 20.49 12.14
C LYS A 9 13.68 20.93 11.90
N GLU A 10 14.00 22.20 12.14
CA GLU A 10 15.39 22.68 12.00
C GLU A 10 16.34 22.04 13.02
N LYS A 11 15.87 21.76 14.24
CA LYS A 11 16.66 21.05 15.26
C LYS A 11 16.97 19.62 14.85
N VAL A 12 15.97 18.88 14.36
CA VAL A 12 16.14 17.50 13.89
C VAL A 12 17.07 17.45 12.68
N ARG A 13 16.93 18.39 11.73
CA ARG A 13 17.86 18.53 10.61
C ARG A 13 19.30 18.73 11.06
N THR A 14 19.50 19.56 12.09
CA THR A 14 20.83 19.76 12.68
C THR A 14 21.36 18.47 13.29
N GLN A 15 20.53 17.72 14.02
CA GLN A 15 20.91 16.42 14.62
C GLN A 15 21.33 15.40 13.55
N LEU A 16 20.58 15.29 12.45
CA LEU A 16 20.93 14.42 11.31
C LEU A 16 22.29 14.81 10.70
N GLY A 17 22.59 16.11 10.59
CA GLY A 17 23.84 16.59 10.00
C GLY A 17 25.07 16.48 10.90
N THR A 18 24.90 16.27 12.21
CA THR A 18 26.01 16.21 13.19
C THR A 18 26.20 14.84 13.83
N CYS A 19 25.37 13.84 13.49
CA CYS A 19 25.54 12.49 14.02
C CYS A 19 26.72 11.82 13.29
N GLU A 20 27.80 11.54 14.02
CA GLU A 20 29.01 10.92 13.45
C GLU A 20 28.99 9.39 13.56
N ASP A 21 28.15 8.84 14.44
CA ASP A 21 28.02 7.40 14.64
C ASP A 21 27.03 6.79 13.64
N ILE A 22 27.44 5.73 12.94
CA ILE A 22 26.62 5.03 11.94
C ILE A 22 25.38 4.42 12.60
N VAL A 23 25.54 3.79 13.78
CA VAL A 23 24.42 3.13 14.48
C VAL A 23 23.41 4.16 14.99
N GLY A 24 23.88 5.22 15.65
CA GLY A 24 23.05 6.33 16.09
C GLY A 24 22.31 6.99 14.92
N THR A 25 22.97 7.15 13.78
CA THR A 25 22.35 7.70 12.57
C THR A 25 21.27 6.78 12.00
N MET A 26 21.52 5.47 11.93
CA MET A 26 20.51 4.49 11.50
C MET A 26 19.29 4.49 12.41
N ASN A 27 19.49 4.48 13.73
CA ASN A 27 18.40 4.54 14.71
C ASN A 27 17.58 5.84 14.60
N LEU A 28 18.25 6.95 14.29
CA LEU A 28 17.59 8.24 14.05
C LEU A 28 16.73 8.21 12.78
N VAL A 29 17.25 7.67 11.68
CA VAL A 29 16.48 7.48 10.43
C VAL A 29 15.28 6.55 10.68
N ASP A 30 15.50 5.45 11.38
CA ASP A 30 14.45 4.48 11.70
C ASP A 30 13.32 5.12 12.52
N ALA A 31 13.68 5.85 13.59
CA ALA A 31 12.71 6.58 14.40
C ALA A 31 11.94 7.61 13.56
N ILE A 32 12.60 8.34 12.67
CA ILE A 32 11.96 9.33 11.77
C ILE A 32 10.92 8.67 10.86
N GLN A 33 11.24 7.50 10.30
CA GLN A 33 10.33 6.75 9.42
C GLN A 33 9.14 6.17 10.19
N HIS A 34 9.38 5.53 11.33
CA HIS A 34 8.31 4.97 12.16
C HIS A 34 7.37 6.06 12.71
N LEU A 35 7.92 7.24 13.04
CA LEU A 35 7.15 8.41 13.45
C LEU A 35 6.44 9.13 12.29
N GLY A 36 6.59 8.66 11.05
CA GLY A 36 5.88 9.17 9.87
C GLY A 36 6.20 10.63 9.53
N ILE A 37 7.44 11.04 9.81
CA ILE A 37 7.96 12.39 9.55
C ILE A 37 9.11 12.39 8.53
N GLU A 38 9.36 11.28 7.84
CA GLU A 38 10.42 11.15 6.85
C GLU A 38 10.26 12.12 5.67
N HIS A 39 9.01 12.50 5.33
CA HIS A 39 8.73 13.47 4.27
C HIS A 39 9.31 14.85 4.57
N LEU A 40 9.61 15.16 5.83
CA LEU A 40 10.24 16.40 6.23
C LEU A 40 11.76 16.42 5.97
N PHE A 41 12.38 15.25 5.80
CA PHE A 41 13.83 15.03 5.81
C PHE A 41 14.33 14.15 4.63
N LYS A 42 13.60 14.10 3.51
CA LYS A 42 13.91 13.20 2.37
C LYS A 42 15.37 13.33 1.91
N GLN A 43 15.87 14.56 1.75
CA GLN A 43 17.23 14.80 1.26
C GLN A 43 18.29 14.35 2.28
N GLU A 44 18.06 14.62 3.56
CA GLU A 44 18.95 14.22 4.64
C GLU A 44 19.02 12.70 4.76
N ILE A 45 17.87 12.02 4.73
CA ILE A 45 17.78 10.55 4.74
C ILE A 45 18.50 9.95 3.54
N ASP A 46 18.25 10.45 2.32
CA ASP A 46 18.90 9.96 1.10
C ASP A 46 20.43 10.06 1.18
N ASN A 47 20.95 11.17 1.70
CA ASN A 47 22.40 11.35 1.88
C ASN A 47 22.95 10.38 2.93
N THR A 48 22.29 10.32 4.09
CA THR A 48 22.64 9.41 5.18
C THR A 48 22.71 7.96 4.72
N LEU A 49 21.71 7.48 3.96
CA LEU A 49 21.68 6.10 3.49
C LEU A 49 22.76 5.81 2.44
N ARG A 50 23.12 6.80 1.61
CA ARG A 50 24.28 6.66 0.70
C ARG A 50 25.59 6.51 1.49
N ASP A 51 25.78 7.30 2.54
CA ASP A 51 26.97 7.25 3.38
C ASP A 51 27.06 5.90 4.12
N ILE A 52 25.96 5.46 4.73
CA ILE A 52 25.82 4.15 5.40
C ILE A 52 26.15 3.01 4.44
N ARG A 53 25.67 3.08 3.19
CA ARG A 53 25.94 2.04 2.18
C ARG A 53 27.42 1.96 1.80
N THR A 54 28.10 3.10 1.72
CA THR A 54 29.53 3.14 1.34
C THR A 54 30.48 2.80 2.48
N SER A 55 29.99 2.83 3.72
CA SER A 55 30.76 2.54 4.91
C SER A 55 30.89 1.02 5.12
N GLU A 56 32.05 0.56 5.59
CA GLU A 56 32.19 -0.82 6.05
C GLU A 56 31.40 -1.00 7.36
N PHE A 57 30.18 -1.51 7.26
CA PHE A 57 29.34 -1.76 8.44
C PHE A 57 29.59 -3.16 9.00
N THR A 58 30.24 -3.23 10.15
CA THR A 58 30.44 -4.48 10.90
C THR A 58 29.87 -4.32 12.31
N SER A 59 28.83 -5.10 12.61
CA SER A 59 28.26 -5.21 13.95
C SER A 59 28.08 -6.67 14.34
N SER A 60 28.15 -6.95 15.64
CA SER A 60 27.80 -8.25 16.23
C SER A 60 26.35 -8.34 16.69
N SER A 61 25.61 -7.22 16.64
CA SER A 61 24.20 -7.14 16.99
C SER A 61 23.33 -7.58 15.80
N LEU A 62 22.43 -8.54 16.02
CA LEU A 62 21.46 -8.95 15.00
C LEU A 62 20.52 -7.80 14.64
N HIS A 63 20.05 -7.05 15.65
CA HIS A 63 19.20 -5.89 15.47
C HIS A 63 19.84 -4.86 14.53
N GLU A 64 21.09 -4.46 14.78
CA GLU A 64 21.76 -3.42 14.00
C GLU A 64 22.02 -3.86 12.55
N VAL A 65 22.39 -5.12 12.33
CA VAL A 65 22.62 -5.66 10.98
C VAL A 65 21.31 -5.79 10.21
N ALA A 66 20.25 -6.25 10.86
CA ALA A 66 18.94 -6.32 10.24
C ALA A 66 18.35 -4.94 9.94
N LEU A 67 18.57 -3.96 10.83
CA LEU A 67 18.18 -2.56 10.61
C LEU A 67 18.92 -1.96 9.42
N TRP A 68 20.26 -2.10 9.39
CA TRP A 68 21.08 -1.66 8.25
C TRP A 68 20.58 -2.25 6.93
N PHE A 69 20.33 -3.56 6.91
CA PHE A 69 19.84 -4.26 5.72
C PHE A 69 18.47 -3.74 5.28
N ARG A 70 17.53 -3.60 6.23
CA ARG A 70 16.17 -3.12 5.97
C ARG A 70 16.18 -1.70 5.42
N LEU A 71 16.86 -0.77 6.10
CA LEU A 71 16.93 0.64 5.69
C LEU A 71 17.50 0.77 4.28
N LEU A 72 18.55 0.02 3.94
CA LEU A 72 19.10 0.07 2.58
C LEU A 72 18.14 -0.51 1.54
N ARG A 73 17.53 -1.67 1.80
CA ARG A 73 16.61 -2.30 0.85
C ARG A 73 15.31 -1.53 0.65
N GLU A 74 14.72 -1.00 1.72
CA GLU A 74 13.51 -0.15 1.65
C GLU A 74 13.75 1.10 0.80
N HIS A 75 15.00 1.55 0.68
CA HIS A 75 15.41 2.71 -0.13
C HIS A 75 16.00 2.34 -1.51
N GLY A 76 15.81 1.10 -1.95
CA GLY A 76 16.27 0.62 -3.25
C GLY A 76 17.79 0.52 -3.39
N LEU A 77 18.50 0.44 -2.26
CA LEU A 77 19.93 0.22 -2.21
C LEU A 77 20.19 -1.28 -1.98
N TRP A 78 20.70 -1.94 -3.02
CA TRP A 78 20.96 -3.37 -2.98
C TRP A 78 22.05 -3.73 -1.95
N VAL A 79 21.76 -4.72 -1.12
CA VAL A 79 22.69 -5.37 -0.19
C VAL A 79 22.43 -6.87 -0.15
N SER A 80 23.49 -7.69 -0.09
CA SER A 80 23.39 -9.15 -0.09
C SER A 80 22.89 -9.68 1.26
N PRO A 81 22.02 -10.71 1.28
CA PRO A 81 21.61 -11.39 2.52
C PRO A 81 22.76 -12.15 3.20
N ASP A 82 23.91 -12.33 2.53
CA ASP A 82 25.12 -12.94 3.10
C ASP A 82 25.59 -12.28 4.40
N VAL A 83 25.23 -11.02 4.63
CA VAL A 83 25.52 -10.29 5.88
C VAL A 83 24.96 -10.99 7.13
N PHE A 84 23.92 -11.82 6.96
CA PHE A 84 23.34 -12.61 8.05
C PHE A 84 24.07 -13.94 8.28
N GLY A 85 24.98 -14.35 7.39
CA GLY A 85 25.71 -15.62 7.51
C GLY A 85 26.51 -15.75 8.82
N LYS A 86 26.97 -14.63 9.38
CA LYS A 86 27.66 -14.56 10.68
C LYS A 86 26.77 -14.82 11.89
N PHE A 87 25.46 -14.98 11.74
CA PHE A 87 24.56 -15.34 12.84
C PHE A 87 24.17 -16.82 12.83
N LYS A 88 24.65 -17.58 11.84
CA LYS A 88 24.52 -19.03 11.75
C LYS A 88 25.68 -19.68 12.52
N PHE A 89 25.42 -20.22 13.71
CA PHE A 89 26.42 -20.95 14.51
C PHE A 89 25.77 -22.08 15.33
N ASP A 90 25.79 -23.30 14.79
CA ASP A 90 26.33 -24.56 15.36
C ASP A 90 25.71 -25.80 14.69
N GLY A 91 26.56 -26.71 14.20
CA GLY A 91 26.17 -28.04 13.70
C GLY A 91 25.70 -28.09 12.23
N ASP A 92 25.62 -29.31 11.66
CA ASP A 92 25.28 -29.61 10.25
C ASP A 92 23.92 -29.05 9.75
N ASP A 93 23.17 -28.33 10.59
CA ASP A 93 21.91 -27.66 10.27
C ASP A 93 22.14 -26.14 10.29
N ALA A 94 21.96 -25.47 9.15
CA ALA A 94 22.25 -24.05 8.88
C ALA A 94 21.37 -23.02 9.64
N ARG A 95 21.10 -23.25 10.93
CA ARG A 95 20.15 -22.48 11.75
C ARG A 95 20.82 -21.30 12.46
N LEU A 96 20.00 -20.29 12.77
CA LEU A 96 20.37 -19.17 13.63
C LEU A 96 20.87 -19.69 14.99
N SER A 97 21.97 -19.12 15.50
CA SER A 97 22.53 -19.47 16.81
C SER A 97 21.42 -19.54 17.88
N SER A 98 21.36 -20.65 18.62
CA SER A 98 20.34 -20.88 19.67
C SER A 98 20.33 -19.76 20.72
N VAL A 99 21.52 -19.24 21.06
CA VAL A 99 21.68 -18.12 22.00
C VAL A 99 21.00 -16.84 21.51
N ILE A 100 21.12 -16.53 20.22
CA ILE A 100 20.45 -15.37 19.62
C ILE A 100 18.95 -15.64 19.48
N ALA A 101 18.60 -16.86 19.04
CA ALA A 101 17.23 -17.29 18.80
C ALA A 101 16.34 -17.35 20.06
N ASP A 102 16.94 -17.49 21.25
CA ASP A 102 16.20 -17.67 22.49
C ASP A 102 16.18 -16.40 23.39
N HIS A 103 17.01 -15.39 23.12
CA HIS A 103 17.17 -14.23 24.03
C HIS A 103 17.11 -12.85 23.37
N ASP A 104 17.29 -12.71 22.05
CA ASP A 104 17.28 -11.40 21.37
C ASP A 104 15.96 -11.15 20.61
N THR A 105 14.90 -10.82 21.35
CA THR A 105 13.57 -10.58 20.74
C THR A 105 13.59 -9.40 19.76
N ARG A 106 14.32 -8.32 20.08
CA ARG A 106 14.41 -7.12 19.21
C ARG A 106 15.17 -7.46 17.93
N GLY A 107 16.29 -8.17 18.02
CA GLY A 107 17.03 -8.66 16.86
C GLY A 107 16.20 -9.59 15.98
N LEU A 108 15.44 -10.51 16.56
CA LEU A 108 14.53 -11.39 15.80
C LEU A 108 13.41 -10.63 15.10
N LEU A 109 12.80 -9.64 15.75
CA LEU A 109 11.79 -8.78 15.14
C LEU A 109 12.38 -7.98 13.96
N SER A 110 13.57 -7.41 14.14
CA SER A 110 14.26 -6.70 13.08
C SER A 110 14.65 -7.61 11.92
N LEU A 111 15.16 -8.82 12.19
CA LEU A 111 15.44 -9.83 11.17
C LEU A 111 14.18 -10.23 10.42
N TYR A 112 13.08 -10.48 11.14
CA TYR A 112 11.79 -10.82 10.53
C TYR A 112 11.35 -9.74 9.55
N ASN A 113 11.34 -8.47 9.96
CA ASN A 113 10.94 -7.36 9.10
C ASN A 113 11.90 -7.18 7.92
N ALA A 114 13.22 -7.21 8.16
CA ALA A 114 14.25 -7.11 7.13
C ALA A 114 14.12 -8.22 6.07
N ALA A 115 13.88 -9.46 6.49
CA ALA A 115 13.79 -10.60 5.60
C ALA A 115 12.55 -10.56 4.68
N HIS A 116 11.48 -9.81 5.01
CA HIS A 116 10.32 -9.64 4.11
C HIS A 116 10.61 -8.74 2.90
N LEU A 117 11.82 -8.17 2.80
CA LEU A 117 12.35 -7.48 1.61
C LEU A 117 13.12 -8.43 0.67
N LEU A 118 12.94 -9.75 0.84
CA LEU A 118 13.51 -10.74 -0.04
C LEU A 118 13.00 -10.60 -1.48
N VAL A 119 13.89 -10.94 -2.42
CA VAL A 119 13.57 -11.10 -3.85
C VAL A 119 13.60 -12.58 -4.23
N HIS A 120 13.32 -12.88 -5.50
CA HIS A 120 13.41 -14.26 -5.99
C HIS A 120 14.85 -14.78 -5.90
N GLY A 121 15.02 -16.02 -5.42
CA GLY A 121 16.32 -16.68 -5.33
C GLY A 121 17.10 -16.44 -4.03
N GLU A 122 16.43 -15.98 -2.95
CA GLU A 122 17.03 -15.76 -1.62
C GLU A 122 16.45 -16.73 -0.55
N PRO A 123 16.68 -18.05 -0.68
CA PRO A 123 16.11 -19.06 0.25
C PRO A 123 16.57 -18.87 1.71
N GLU A 124 17.73 -18.26 1.93
CA GLU A 124 18.24 -17.92 3.26
C GLU A 124 17.35 -16.90 4.00
N LEU A 125 16.71 -15.97 3.28
CA LEU A 125 15.76 -15.03 3.89
C LEU A 125 14.41 -15.70 4.14
N GLU A 126 13.99 -16.65 3.30
CA GLU A 126 12.80 -17.47 3.55
C GLU A 126 12.96 -18.31 4.83
N GLU A 127 14.13 -18.92 4.99
CA GLU A 127 14.51 -19.64 6.21
C GLU A 127 14.51 -18.70 7.42
N ALA A 128 15.10 -17.49 7.29
CA ALA A 128 15.13 -16.50 8.35
C ALA A 128 13.72 -16.06 8.80
N ILE A 129 12.80 -15.83 7.85
CA ILE A 129 11.38 -15.52 8.14
C ILE A 129 10.76 -16.66 8.96
N SER A 130 10.95 -17.91 8.52
CA SER A 130 10.37 -19.08 9.19
C SER A 130 10.87 -19.23 10.63
N ILE A 131 12.19 -19.14 10.83
CA ILE A 131 12.82 -19.26 12.15
C ILE A 131 12.38 -18.11 13.06
N ALA A 132 12.49 -16.86 12.60
CA ALA A 132 12.12 -15.70 13.40
C ALA A 132 10.63 -15.74 13.77
N ARG A 133 9.75 -16.09 12.84
CA ARG A 133 8.32 -16.26 13.11
C ARG A 133 8.04 -17.28 14.20
N HIS A 134 8.69 -18.45 14.12
CA HIS A 134 8.50 -19.52 15.10
C HIS A 134 8.93 -19.07 16.50
N ARG A 135 10.10 -18.43 16.61
CA ARG A 135 10.64 -17.96 17.90
C ARG A 135 9.84 -16.81 18.49
N LEU A 136 9.51 -15.80 17.70
CA LEU A 136 8.66 -14.68 18.13
C LEU A 136 7.30 -15.16 18.64
N LYS A 137 6.68 -16.16 17.98
CA LYS A 137 5.43 -16.79 18.46
C LYS A 137 5.58 -17.57 19.76
N SER A 138 6.77 -18.12 20.05
CA SER A 138 7.04 -18.78 21.33
C SER A 138 7.20 -17.74 22.43
N MET A 139 8.04 -16.72 22.20
CA MET A 139 8.36 -15.68 23.18
C MET A 139 7.11 -14.89 23.61
N THR A 140 6.15 -14.64 22.71
CA THR A 140 4.90 -13.96 23.06
C THR A 140 3.98 -14.80 23.95
N ARG A 141 4.14 -16.13 24.00
CA ARG A 141 3.37 -17.02 24.89
C ARG A 141 3.96 -17.13 26.28
N ASP A 142 5.27 -16.93 26.42
CA ASP A 142 6.02 -17.13 27.66
C ASP A 142 5.92 -15.93 28.64
N CYS A 143 5.13 -14.90 28.31
CA CYS A 143 4.73 -13.76 29.16
C CYS A 143 5.83 -12.84 29.76
N ASP A 144 7.11 -13.03 29.42
CA ASP A 144 8.23 -12.24 29.95
C ASP A 144 8.63 -11.01 29.09
N LEU A 145 7.90 -10.72 28.01
CA LEU A 145 8.21 -9.60 27.11
C LEU A 145 7.67 -8.26 27.64
N ASN A 146 8.45 -7.19 27.41
CA ASN A 146 7.95 -5.82 27.55
C ASN A 146 6.64 -5.67 26.72
N PRO A 147 5.54 -5.14 27.28
CA PRO A 147 4.27 -5.00 26.58
C PRO A 147 4.35 -4.27 25.23
N VAL A 148 5.19 -3.24 25.13
CA VAL A 148 5.41 -2.48 23.88
C VAL A 148 6.03 -3.37 22.82
N LEU A 149 7.11 -4.06 23.16
CA LEU A 149 7.76 -4.98 22.24
C LEU A 149 6.84 -6.15 21.86
N ALA A 150 6.05 -6.66 22.81
CA ALA A 150 5.05 -7.70 22.53
C ALA A 150 4.00 -7.22 21.51
N ASN A 151 3.53 -5.97 21.63
CA ASN A 151 2.60 -5.37 20.67
C ASN A 151 3.23 -5.24 19.28
N GLN A 152 4.46 -4.72 19.19
CA GLN A 152 5.20 -4.62 17.93
C GLN A 152 5.40 -5.99 17.27
N VAL A 153 5.76 -7.02 18.06
CA VAL A 153 5.90 -8.40 17.58
C VAL A 153 4.56 -8.93 17.07
N ASN A 154 3.46 -8.76 17.80
CA ASN A 154 2.15 -9.24 17.38
C ASN A 154 1.69 -8.56 16.07
N ARG A 155 1.95 -7.25 15.92
CA ARG A 155 1.64 -6.53 14.67
C ARG A 155 2.47 -7.05 13.51
N ALA A 156 3.79 -7.16 13.67
CA ALA A 156 4.68 -7.65 12.61
C ALA A 156 4.35 -9.10 12.19
N LEU A 157 3.98 -9.95 13.15
CA LEU A 157 3.55 -11.32 12.86
C LEU A 157 2.22 -11.40 12.11
N ASN A 158 1.36 -10.38 12.22
CA ASN A 158 0.17 -10.26 11.40
C ASN A 158 0.52 -9.73 10.01
N ILE A 159 1.13 -8.54 9.94
CA ILE A 159 1.61 -7.92 8.70
C ILE A 159 3.02 -7.42 8.95
N ALA A 160 3.99 -7.92 8.19
CA ALA A 160 5.38 -7.49 8.32
C ALA A 160 5.52 -5.98 8.06
N LEU A 161 6.45 -5.32 8.75
CA LEU A 161 6.61 -3.87 8.69
C LEU A 161 6.73 -3.32 7.24
N PRO A 162 7.54 -3.90 6.32
CA PRO A 162 7.64 -3.39 4.95
C PRO A 162 6.35 -3.48 4.12
N ARG A 163 5.37 -4.25 4.59
CA ARG A 163 4.06 -4.47 3.94
C ARG A 163 2.93 -3.73 4.65
N THR A 164 3.24 -2.91 5.66
CA THR A 164 2.26 -2.18 6.47
C THR A 164 2.07 -0.75 5.96
N CYS A 165 0.85 -0.21 6.06
CA CYS A 165 0.62 1.21 5.78
C CYS A 165 1.32 2.09 6.81
N LYS A 166 2.31 2.86 6.35
CA LYS A 166 3.11 3.79 7.18
C LYS A 166 2.24 4.61 8.13
N ARG A 167 1.17 5.23 7.60
CA ARG A 167 0.30 6.12 8.39
C ARG A 167 -0.41 5.42 9.55
N LEU A 168 -0.75 4.12 9.41
CA LEU A 168 -1.35 3.32 10.48
C LEU A 168 -0.31 2.90 11.50
N GLU A 169 0.86 2.46 11.04
CA GLU A 169 1.93 2.09 11.96
C GLU A 169 2.38 3.31 12.79
N THR A 170 2.49 4.48 12.17
CA THR A 170 2.80 5.74 12.87
C THR A 170 1.80 6.08 13.96
N SER A 171 0.49 5.89 13.74
CA SER A 171 -0.51 6.25 14.77
C SER A 171 -0.36 5.40 16.03
N LEU A 172 0.10 4.16 15.89
CA LEU A 172 0.40 3.25 17.00
C LEU A 172 1.77 3.58 17.62
N PHE A 173 2.78 3.70 16.77
CA PHE A 173 4.18 3.87 17.17
C PHE A 173 4.42 5.17 17.94
N ILE A 174 3.70 6.27 17.66
CA ILE A 174 3.85 7.52 18.43
C ILE A 174 3.67 7.30 19.94
N SER A 175 2.71 6.46 20.34
CA SER A 175 2.45 6.15 21.76
C SER A 175 3.47 5.18 22.37
N GLU A 176 4.10 4.37 21.53
CA GLU A 176 5.11 3.39 21.92
C GLU A 176 6.49 4.03 22.04
N TYR A 177 6.79 5.03 21.20
CA TYR A 177 8.10 5.65 21.11
C TYR A 177 8.57 6.30 22.42
N GLU A 178 7.65 6.86 23.22
CA GLU A 178 7.98 7.42 24.55
C GLU A 178 8.49 6.35 25.54
N GLN A 179 8.22 5.08 25.28
CA GLN A 179 8.64 3.95 26.11
C GLN A 179 9.91 3.26 25.57
N GLU A 180 10.41 3.69 24.41
CA GLU A 180 11.65 3.17 23.82
C GLU A 180 12.88 3.71 24.56
N GLU A 181 13.90 2.87 24.69
CA GLU A 181 15.17 3.28 25.28
C GLU A 181 15.86 4.32 24.37
N GLY A 182 16.26 5.45 24.95
CA GLY A 182 16.94 6.52 24.20
C GLY A 182 16.03 7.34 23.28
N TYR A 183 14.70 7.33 23.50
CA TYR A 183 13.78 8.14 22.70
C TYR A 183 14.13 9.64 22.72
N SER A 184 13.84 10.32 21.61
CA SER A 184 14.04 11.76 21.47
C SER A 184 12.74 12.52 21.68
N GLU A 185 12.66 13.31 22.75
CA GLU A 185 11.53 14.22 23.00
C GLU A 185 11.28 15.18 21.83
N ILE A 186 12.35 15.62 21.15
CA ILE A 186 12.26 16.53 20.00
C ILE A 186 11.56 15.84 18.82
N LEU A 187 11.91 14.58 18.53
CA LEU A 187 11.27 13.81 17.46
C LEU A 187 9.82 13.51 17.80
N LEU A 188 9.55 13.08 19.04
CA LEU A 188 8.20 12.76 19.50
C LEU A 188 7.28 13.99 19.41
N GLU A 189 7.73 15.15 19.91
CA GLU A 189 6.96 16.39 19.83
C GLU A 189 6.71 16.79 18.37
N LEU A 190 7.73 16.71 17.50
CA LEU A 190 7.57 17.00 16.09
C LEU A 190 6.57 16.06 15.42
N ALA A 191 6.64 14.76 15.69
CA ALA A 191 5.75 13.75 15.14
C ALA A 191 4.29 13.96 15.56
N LYS A 192 4.04 14.23 16.84
CA LYS A 192 2.70 14.57 17.36
C LYS A 192 2.13 15.81 16.66
N LEU A 193 2.95 16.85 16.50
CA LEU A 193 2.54 18.10 15.84
C LEU A 193 2.26 17.88 14.34
N ASP A 194 3.15 17.20 13.63
CA ASP A 194 2.99 16.92 12.20
C ASP A 194 1.78 16.01 11.96
N PHE A 195 1.61 14.96 12.77
CA PHE A 195 0.45 14.05 12.69
C PHE A 195 -0.87 14.83 12.76
N ASN A 196 -1.01 15.73 13.74
CA ASN A 196 -2.22 16.53 13.93
C ASN A 196 -2.42 17.59 12.82
N ILE A 197 -1.33 18.17 12.30
CA ILE A 197 -1.39 19.10 11.16
C ILE A 197 -1.89 18.37 9.91
N VAL A 198 -1.33 17.20 9.62
CA VAL A 198 -1.70 16.35 8.47
C VAL A 198 -3.13 15.82 8.63
N GLN A 199 -3.52 15.36 9.82
CA GLN A 199 -4.90 14.94 10.11
C GLN A 199 -5.91 16.05 9.82
N ASN A 200 -5.59 17.31 10.17
CA ASN A 200 -6.49 18.44 9.88
C ASN A 200 -6.67 18.69 8.37
N VAL A 201 -5.60 18.52 7.57
CA VAL A 201 -5.67 18.57 6.11
C VAL A 201 -6.58 17.45 5.60
N HIS A 202 -6.38 16.22 6.09
CA HIS A 202 -7.17 15.08 5.65
C HIS A 202 -8.65 15.21 6.00
N LEU A 203 -8.98 15.77 7.17
CA LEU A 203 -10.37 16.04 7.57
C LEU A 203 -11.07 17.03 6.64
N MET A 204 -10.37 18.09 6.22
CA MET A 204 -10.92 19.07 5.28
C MET A 204 -11.18 18.47 3.90
N GLU A 205 -10.25 17.63 3.44
CA GLU A 205 -10.39 16.88 2.19
C GLU A 205 -11.52 15.85 2.26
N LEU A 206 -11.60 15.06 3.34
CA LEU A 206 -12.66 14.08 3.57
C LEU A 206 -14.04 14.75 3.56
N LYS A 207 -14.18 15.91 4.20
CA LYS A 207 -15.40 16.71 4.13
C LYS A 207 -15.75 17.07 2.68
N SER A 208 -14.78 17.59 1.93
CA SER A 208 -14.99 18.01 0.53
C SER A 208 -15.36 16.82 -0.38
N ILE A 209 -14.68 15.68 -0.21
CA ILE A 209 -15.00 14.43 -0.94
C ILE A 209 -16.39 13.93 -0.57
N SER A 210 -16.75 13.94 0.70
CA SER A 210 -18.06 13.49 1.18
C SER A 210 -19.20 14.36 0.61
N GLU A 211 -19.00 15.69 0.56
CA GLU A 211 -19.95 16.62 -0.04
C GLU A 211 -20.07 16.40 -1.55
N TRP A 212 -18.94 16.31 -2.26
CA TRP A 212 -18.90 16.03 -3.71
C TRP A 212 -19.58 14.69 -4.04
N TRP A 213 -19.28 13.64 -3.27
CA TRP A 213 -19.81 12.31 -3.51
C TRP A 213 -21.31 12.25 -3.23
N ARG A 214 -21.79 12.83 -2.11
CA ARG A 214 -23.21 12.89 -1.80
C ARG A 214 -24.00 13.54 -2.94
N ASP A 215 -23.50 14.65 -3.47
CA ASP A 215 -24.16 15.38 -4.55
C ASP A 215 -24.17 14.56 -5.85
N LEU A 216 -23.03 13.94 -6.21
CA LEU A 216 -22.91 13.06 -7.37
C LEU A 216 -23.79 11.82 -7.25
N TYR A 217 -23.68 11.08 -6.16
CA TYR A 217 -24.38 9.82 -5.88
C TYR A 217 -25.89 10.03 -5.89
N THR A 218 -26.39 11.09 -5.24
CA THR A 218 -27.81 11.47 -5.25
C THR A 218 -28.29 11.84 -6.66
N TYR A 219 -27.50 12.61 -7.41
CA TYR A 219 -27.87 13.04 -8.75
C TYR A 219 -27.95 11.87 -9.74
N VAL A 220 -26.92 11.01 -9.71
CA VAL A 220 -26.76 9.83 -10.56
C VAL A 220 -27.85 8.80 -10.24
N GLY A 221 -28.13 8.54 -8.96
CA GLY A 221 -29.30 7.78 -8.52
C GLY A 221 -29.24 6.27 -8.80
N LEU A 222 -28.04 5.68 -8.80
CA LEU A 222 -27.84 4.24 -8.95
C LEU A 222 -28.00 3.54 -7.59
N ASN A 223 -29.24 3.26 -7.20
CA ASN A 223 -29.58 2.75 -5.86
C ASN A 223 -29.00 1.36 -5.53
N TYR A 224 -28.49 0.63 -6.53
CA TYR A 224 -27.82 -0.65 -6.33
C TYR A 224 -26.33 -0.50 -5.99
N ALA A 225 -25.73 0.66 -6.30
CA ALA A 225 -24.30 0.88 -6.10
C ALA A 225 -24.02 1.27 -4.64
N ARG A 226 -22.87 0.84 -4.13
CA ARG A 226 -22.41 1.05 -2.76
C ARG A 226 -22.01 2.52 -2.54
N ASP A 227 -22.44 3.11 -1.43
CA ASP A 227 -21.95 4.41 -0.96
C ASP A 227 -20.65 4.23 -0.17
N ARG A 228 -19.50 4.61 -0.75
CA ARG A 228 -18.16 4.36 -0.19
C ARG A 228 -17.27 5.59 -0.05
N ALA A 229 -17.87 6.76 0.17
CA ALA A 229 -17.14 8.05 0.20
C ALA A 229 -15.93 8.03 1.16
N VAL A 230 -16.16 7.55 2.39
CA VAL A 230 -15.16 7.58 3.45
C VAL A 230 -14.08 6.54 3.19
N GLU A 231 -14.45 5.34 2.75
CA GLU A 231 -13.55 4.23 2.49
C GLU A 231 -12.69 4.50 1.26
N GLY A 232 -13.27 5.06 0.19
CA GLY A 232 -12.54 5.48 -1.00
C GLY A 232 -11.52 6.59 -0.71
N TYR A 233 -11.87 7.55 0.16
CA TYR A 233 -10.91 8.57 0.60
C TYR A 233 -9.85 8.01 1.56
N LEU A 234 -10.24 7.16 2.51
CA LEU A 234 -9.32 6.46 3.42
C LEU A 234 -8.27 5.69 2.62
N TRP A 235 -8.68 4.92 1.61
CA TRP A 235 -7.75 4.17 0.78
C TRP A 235 -6.70 5.08 0.15
N SER A 236 -7.13 6.21 -0.41
CA SER A 236 -6.19 7.18 -0.96
C SER A 236 -5.27 7.80 0.11
N CYS A 237 -5.76 8.02 1.33
CA CYS A 237 -4.95 8.56 2.43
C CYS A 237 -3.89 7.57 2.91
N LEU A 238 -4.20 6.28 2.94
CA LEU A 238 -3.26 5.24 3.36
C LEU A 238 -2.04 5.15 2.44
N VAL A 239 -2.21 5.51 1.16
CA VAL A 239 -1.15 5.48 0.15
C VAL A 239 -0.38 6.81 0.08
N PHE A 240 -1.09 7.94 0.08
CA PHE A 240 -0.52 9.27 -0.15
C PHE A 240 -0.75 10.17 1.08
N TYR A 241 -0.20 9.85 2.25
CA TYR A 241 -0.57 10.54 3.49
C TYR A 241 0.10 11.92 3.67
N GLU A 242 1.11 12.27 2.87
CA GLU A 242 1.89 13.49 3.05
C GLU A 242 1.09 14.74 2.65
N LYS A 243 1.13 15.81 3.46
CA LYS A 243 0.32 17.02 3.24
C LYS A 243 0.35 17.57 1.80
N ASP A 244 1.51 17.51 1.13
CA ASP A 244 1.74 18.11 -0.19
C ASP A 244 1.11 17.29 -1.34
N LEU A 245 0.57 16.09 -1.07
CA LEU A 245 -0.12 15.23 -2.02
C LEU A 245 -1.66 15.37 -1.99
N SER A 246 -2.17 16.49 -1.47
CA SER A 246 -3.61 16.78 -1.36
C SER A 246 -4.41 16.58 -2.66
N PHE A 247 -3.88 17.10 -3.76
CA PHE A 247 -4.51 16.94 -5.07
C PHE A 247 -4.50 15.48 -5.54
N THR A 248 -3.37 14.77 -5.39
CA THR A 248 -3.28 13.33 -5.67
C THR A 248 -4.31 12.55 -4.87
N ARG A 249 -4.42 12.80 -3.56
CA ARG A 249 -5.40 12.11 -2.71
C ARG A 249 -6.84 12.29 -3.19
N THR A 250 -7.20 13.55 -3.44
CA THR A 250 -8.54 13.90 -3.91
C THR A 250 -8.82 13.28 -5.28
N PHE A 251 -7.84 13.29 -6.18
CA PHE A 251 -7.95 12.71 -7.52
C PHE A 251 -8.16 11.18 -7.44
N VAL A 252 -7.32 10.47 -6.70
CA VAL A 252 -7.38 9.02 -6.52
C VAL A 252 -8.69 8.61 -5.84
N ALA A 253 -9.11 9.28 -4.77
CA ALA A 253 -10.39 9.01 -4.10
C ALA A 253 -11.58 9.12 -5.07
N LYS A 254 -11.60 10.15 -5.94
CA LYS A 254 -12.64 10.29 -6.96
C LYS A 254 -12.60 9.17 -8.01
N MET A 255 -11.40 8.71 -8.40
CA MET A 255 -11.27 7.58 -9.32
C MET A 255 -11.84 6.30 -8.70
N ILE A 256 -11.50 6.00 -7.44
CA ILE A 256 -12.02 4.84 -6.70
C ILE A 256 -13.56 4.87 -6.67
N LEU A 257 -14.14 6.02 -6.35
CA LEU A 257 -15.58 6.19 -6.24
C LEU A 257 -16.31 6.08 -7.59
N LEU A 258 -15.74 6.64 -8.66
CA LEU A 258 -16.29 6.48 -10.01
C LEU A 258 -16.17 5.04 -10.52
N VAL A 259 -15.07 4.35 -10.19
CA VAL A 259 -14.91 2.92 -10.48
C VAL A 259 -15.92 2.10 -9.71
N THR A 260 -16.22 2.43 -8.45
CA THR A 260 -17.22 1.70 -7.64
C THR A 260 -18.60 1.71 -8.31
N LEU A 261 -19.04 2.85 -8.85
CA LEU A 261 -20.29 2.91 -9.62
C LEU A 261 -20.25 2.03 -10.88
N MET A 262 -19.09 1.97 -11.54
CA MET A 262 -18.91 1.13 -12.72
C MET A 262 -18.91 -0.36 -12.34
N ASP A 263 -18.08 -0.76 -11.39
CA ASP A 263 -17.95 -2.10 -10.81
C ASP A 263 -19.32 -2.67 -10.42
N ASP A 264 -20.06 -1.96 -9.56
CA ASP A 264 -21.40 -2.39 -9.13
C ASP A 264 -22.41 -2.48 -10.28
N THR A 265 -22.22 -1.68 -11.34
CA THR A 265 -23.04 -1.76 -12.55
C THR A 265 -22.74 -3.05 -13.32
N PHE A 266 -21.46 -3.38 -13.52
CA PHE A 266 -21.06 -4.59 -14.26
C PHE A 266 -21.42 -5.87 -13.51
N ASP A 267 -21.21 -5.90 -12.19
CA ASP A 267 -21.34 -7.13 -11.40
C ASP A 267 -22.78 -7.42 -10.95
N SER A 268 -23.51 -6.37 -10.53
CA SER A 268 -24.76 -6.56 -9.77
C SER A 268 -26.03 -6.19 -10.53
N HIS A 269 -25.94 -5.43 -11.63
CA HIS A 269 -27.14 -4.81 -12.21
C HIS A 269 -27.29 -4.93 -13.72
N ALA A 270 -26.28 -4.54 -14.49
CA ALA A 270 -26.40 -4.43 -15.94
C ALA A 270 -26.48 -5.83 -16.58
N THR A 271 -27.33 -5.94 -17.60
CA THR A 271 -27.28 -7.10 -18.49
C THR A 271 -25.99 -7.05 -19.33
N ILE A 272 -25.54 -8.20 -19.85
CA ILE A 272 -24.36 -8.25 -20.72
C ILE A 272 -24.46 -7.29 -21.93
N GLN A 273 -25.67 -7.07 -22.45
CA GLN A 273 -25.91 -6.12 -23.53
C GLN A 273 -25.71 -4.67 -23.07
N GLU A 274 -26.15 -4.32 -21.87
CA GLU A 274 -25.92 -3.00 -21.27
C GLU A 274 -24.46 -2.80 -20.88
N CYS A 275 -23.75 -3.83 -20.42
CA CYS A 275 -22.30 -3.81 -20.20
C CYS A 275 -21.55 -3.46 -21.50
N ARG A 276 -21.92 -4.09 -22.63
CA ARG A 276 -21.36 -3.77 -23.96
C ARG A 276 -21.63 -2.33 -24.37
N GLN A 277 -22.84 -1.82 -24.11
CA GLN A 277 -23.22 -0.44 -24.40
C GLN A 277 -22.43 0.55 -23.55
N LEU A 278 -22.31 0.30 -22.23
CA LEU A 278 -21.53 1.12 -21.30
C LEU A 278 -20.06 1.15 -21.70
N ASN A 279 -19.45 -0.02 -21.94
CA ASN A 279 -18.07 -0.10 -22.40
C ASN A 279 -17.88 0.65 -23.72
N SER A 280 -18.78 0.49 -24.70
CA SER A 280 -18.69 1.19 -25.98
C SER A 280 -18.76 2.72 -25.82
N ALA A 281 -19.62 3.21 -24.93
CA ALA A 281 -19.69 4.64 -24.62
C ALA A 281 -18.39 5.14 -23.97
N ILE A 282 -17.86 4.39 -23.00
CA ILE A 282 -16.58 4.66 -22.34
C ILE A 282 -15.42 4.65 -23.36
N GLN A 283 -15.35 3.67 -24.27
CA GLN A 283 -14.31 3.65 -25.31
C GLN A 283 -14.37 4.89 -26.22
N ARG A 284 -15.59 5.38 -26.52
CA ARG A 284 -15.78 6.58 -27.33
C ARG A 284 -15.46 7.88 -26.57
N TRP A 285 -15.73 7.91 -25.27
CA TRP A 285 -15.44 9.03 -24.35
C TRP A 285 -15.95 10.40 -24.86
N ASP A 286 -17.14 10.41 -25.46
CA ASP A 286 -17.77 11.59 -26.05
C ASP A 286 -19.23 11.72 -25.59
N GLU A 287 -19.73 12.94 -25.45
CA GLU A 287 -21.08 13.20 -24.94
C GLU A 287 -22.17 12.58 -25.84
N SER A 288 -21.96 12.51 -27.16
CA SER A 288 -22.93 11.90 -28.08
C SER A 288 -23.12 10.40 -27.83
N ALA A 289 -22.15 9.73 -27.20
CA ALA A 289 -22.23 8.31 -26.87
C ALA A 289 -23.29 8.01 -25.78
N VAL A 290 -23.80 9.03 -25.09
CA VAL A 290 -24.91 8.89 -24.11
C VAL A 290 -26.16 8.26 -24.73
N THR A 291 -26.32 8.39 -26.06
CA THR A 291 -27.43 7.81 -26.82
C THR A 291 -27.37 6.28 -26.91
N LEU A 292 -26.21 5.68 -26.66
CA LEU A 292 -26.03 4.23 -26.63
C LEU A 292 -26.57 3.59 -25.35
N LEU A 293 -26.76 4.40 -24.30
CA LEU A 293 -26.98 3.91 -22.94
C LEU A 293 -28.46 3.83 -22.57
N PRO A 294 -28.84 2.85 -21.71
CA PRO A 294 -30.14 2.86 -21.06
C PRO A 294 -30.29 4.10 -20.17
N GLU A 295 -31.53 4.53 -19.95
CA GLU A 295 -31.84 5.82 -19.30
C GLU A 295 -31.16 5.99 -17.93
N TYR A 296 -31.09 4.92 -17.14
CA TYR A 296 -30.50 4.95 -15.79
C TYR A 296 -28.97 5.19 -15.79
N LEU A 297 -28.24 4.78 -16.85
CA LEU A 297 -26.79 4.99 -16.95
C LEU A 297 -26.39 6.32 -17.56
N LYS A 298 -27.32 7.04 -18.21
CA LYS A 298 -27.00 8.29 -18.90
C LYS A 298 -26.43 9.35 -17.97
N LYS A 299 -26.95 9.46 -16.75
CA LYS A 299 -26.46 10.41 -15.75
C LYS A 299 -25.06 10.06 -15.27
N PHE A 300 -24.81 8.79 -14.96
CA PHE A 300 -23.50 8.30 -14.57
C PHE A 300 -22.45 8.63 -15.64
N TYR A 301 -22.72 8.29 -16.90
CA TYR A 301 -21.78 8.54 -17.99
C TYR A 301 -21.48 10.03 -18.20
N ARG A 302 -22.49 10.90 -18.14
CA ARG A 302 -22.27 12.36 -18.22
C ARG A 302 -21.42 12.88 -17.07
N GLU A 303 -21.68 12.44 -15.84
CA GLU A 303 -20.90 12.85 -14.69
C GLU A 303 -19.48 12.27 -14.72
N LEU A 304 -19.27 11.07 -15.26
CA LEU A 304 -17.93 10.53 -15.53
C LEU A 304 -17.13 11.48 -16.45
N LEU A 305 -17.69 11.86 -17.61
CA LEU A 305 -17.03 12.79 -18.53
C LEU A 305 -16.77 14.15 -17.88
N ARG A 306 -17.76 14.68 -17.15
CA ARG A 306 -17.66 15.97 -16.46
C ARG A 306 -16.57 15.96 -15.40
N ASN A 307 -16.47 14.92 -14.57
CA ASN A 307 -15.44 14.82 -13.53
C ASN A 307 -14.04 14.77 -14.15
N PHE A 308 -13.82 13.98 -15.20
CA PHE A 308 -12.54 13.97 -15.89
C PHE A 308 -12.18 15.35 -16.48
N LYS A 309 -13.15 16.07 -17.03
CA LYS A 309 -12.93 17.45 -17.51
C LYS A 309 -12.52 18.39 -16.38
N VAL A 310 -13.26 18.39 -15.27
CA VAL A 310 -12.95 19.21 -14.09
C VAL A 310 -11.56 18.90 -13.54
N LEU A 311 -11.18 17.62 -13.47
CA LEU A 311 -9.86 17.21 -13.01
C LEU A 311 -8.75 17.62 -13.99
N GLN A 312 -9.00 17.55 -15.30
CA GLN A 312 -8.07 18.02 -16.32
C GLN A 312 -7.86 19.55 -16.27
N ASP A 313 -8.90 20.31 -15.89
CA ASP A 313 -8.81 21.77 -15.74
C ASP A 313 -8.06 22.19 -14.45
N GLN A 314 -7.82 21.25 -13.52
CA GLN A 314 -7.07 21.50 -12.28
C GLN A 314 -5.55 21.26 -12.42
N VAL A 315 -5.10 20.65 -13.52
CA VAL A 315 -3.67 20.41 -13.79
C VAL A 315 -3.12 21.45 -14.77
N THR A 316 -1.80 21.65 -14.75
CA THR A 316 -1.13 22.52 -15.72
C THR A 316 -1.25 21.96 -17.13
N ASP A 317 -1.13 22.81 -18.17
CA ASP A 317 -1.17 22.35 -19.56
C ASP A 317 -0.13 21.25 -19.86
N ASN A 318 1.04 21.35 -19.23
CA ASN A 318 2.11 20.36 -19.36
C ASN A 318 1.76 19.04 -18.69
N ASP A 319 0.82 18.99 -17.75
CA ASP A 319 0.45 17.78 -16.99
C ASP A 319 -0.87 17.14 -17.47
N LYS A 320 -1.61 17.78 -18.38
CA LYS A 320 -2.87 17.25 -18.94
C LYS A 320 -2.74 15.87 -19.57
N TYR A 321 -1.55 15.49 -20.04
CA TYR A 321 -1.31 14.14 -20.53
C TYR A 321 -1.53 13.08 -19.44
N ARG A 322 -1.21 13.35 -18.17
CA ARG A 322 -1.38 12.40 -17.06
C ARG A 322 -2.85 12.05 -16.82
N VAL A 323 -3.73 13.06 -16.89
CA VAL A 323 -5.19 12.86 -16.83
C VAL A 323 -5.69 12.11 -18.07
N THR A 324 -5.13 12.41 -19.25
CA THR A 324 -5.43 11.69 -20.50
C THR A 324 -5.06 10.21 -20.42
N TYR A 325 -3.95 9.87 -19.78
CA TYR A 325 -3.53 8.49 -19.54
C TYR A 325 -4.38 7.80 -18.48
N THR A 326 -4.74 8.50 -17.40
CA THR A 326 -5.70 7.99 -16.41
C THR A 326 -7.01 7.60 -17.09
N ARG A 327 -7.52 8.45 -17.99
CA ARG A 327 -8.70 8.14 -18.81
C ARG A 327 -8.49 6.86 -19.62
N LYS A 328 -7.34 6.70 -20.28
CA LYS A 328 -7.03 5.49 -21.06
C LYS A 328 -7.02 4.24 -20.17
N GLU A 329 -6.48 4.32 -18.96
CA GLU A 329 -6.54 3.19 -18.02
C GLU A 329 -7.97 2.92 -17.54
N PHE A 330 -8.80 3.94 -17.32
CA PHE A 330 -10.23 3.76 -17.01
C PHE A 330 -10.97 3.06 -18.16
N GLN A 331 -10.67 3.43 -19.41
CA GLN A 331 -11.20 2.76 -20.60
C GLN A 331 -10.76 1.30 -20.69
N LYS A 332 -9.49 1.00 -20.39
CA LYS A 332 -9.00 -0.38 -20.33
C LYS A 332 -9.71 -1.17 -19.22
N LEU A 333 -9.87 -0.59 -18.04
CA LEU A 333 -10.58 -1.23 -16.92
C LEU A 333 -12.02 -1.61 -17.29
N SER A 334 -12.77 -0.71 -17.92
CA SER A 334 -14.11 -1.00 -18.46
C SER A 334 -14.10 -2.15 -19.48
N THR A 335 -13.03 -2.30 -20.27
CA THR A 335 -12.90 -3.42 -21.21
C THR A 335 -12.65 -4.73 -20.46
N TYR A 336 -11.84 -4.71 -19.40
CA TYR A 336 -11.59 -5.90 -18.57
C TYR A 336 -12.83 -6.33 -17.80
N TYR A 337 -13.60 -5.40 -17.23
CA TYR A 337 -14.89 -5.72 -16.61
C TYR A 337 -15.87 -6.33 -17.61
N LEU A 338 -15.90 -5.84 -18.85
CA LEU A 338 -16.71 -6.48 -19.89
C LEU A 338 -16.23 -7.90 -20.21
N GLN A 339 -14.92 -8.11 -20.31
CA GLN A 339 -14.34 -9.43 -20.56
C GLN A 339 -14.62 -10.41 -19.43
N GLU A 340 -14.62 -9.96 -18.17
CA GLU A 340 -15.02 -10.78 -17.03
C GLU A 340 -16.51 -11.14 -17.09
N ALA A 341 -17.38 -10.17 -17.38
CA ALA A 341 -18.81 -10.42 -17.54
C ALA A 341 -19.13 -11.35 -18.74
N GLU A 342 -18.22 -11.50 -19.71
CA GLU A 342 -18.36 -12.40 -20.86
C GLU A 342 -17.74 -13.79 -20.57
N PRO A 343 -18.45 -14.90 -20.87
CA PRO A 343 -17.99 -16.26 -20.54
C PRO A 343 -16.86 -16.80 -21.44
N SER A 344 -15.91 -15.97 -21.91
CA SER A 344 -14.81 -16.43 -22.76
C SER A 344 -13.56 -16.78 -21.95
N PHE A 345 -13.16 -18.06 -22.01
CA PHE A 345 -11.94 -18.58 -21.41
C PHE A 345 -10.70 -18.04 -22.13
N GLY A 346 -10.05 -17.04 -21.53
CA GLY A 346 -8.63 -16.73 -21.72
C GLY A 346 -7.84 -17.12 -20.47
N ASP A 347 -6.56 -16.70 -20.40
CA ASP A 347 -5.77 -16.78 -19.16
C ASP A 347 -6.44 -15.94 -18.06
N GLN A 348 -7.31 -16.61 -17.28
CA GLN A 348 -8.21 -15.99 -16.32
C GLN A 348 -7.43 -15.22 -15.24
N ILE A 349 -6.23 -15.66 -14.87
CA ILE A 349 -5.42 -15.00 -13.82
C ILE A 349 -4.88 -13.66 -14.33
N THR A 350 -4.38 -13.62 -15.57
CA THR A 350 -3.92 -12.36 -16.17
C THR A 350 -5.10 -11.41 -16.36
N LEU A 351 -6.25 -11.91 -16.79
CA LEU A 351 -7.47 -11.12 -16.91
C LEU A 351 -7.92 -10.54 -15.56
N THR A 352 -8.02 -11.37 -14.51
CA THR A 352 -8.49 -10.94 -13.18
C THR A 352 -7.53 -9.97 -12.50
N ALA A 353 -6.22 -10.09 -12.74
CA ALA A 353 -5.26 -9.10 -12.31
C ALA A 353 -5.50 -7.76 -13.02
N MET A 354 -5.72 -7.78 -14.34
CA MET A 354 -5.92 -6.56 -15.13
C MET A 354 -7.28 -5.88 -14.94
N SER A 355 -8.29 -6.63 -14.47
CA SER A 355 -9.57 -6.09 -14.02
C SER A 355 -9.51 -5.49 -12.62
N SER A 356 -8.40 -5.65 -11.89
CA SER A 356 -8.24 -4.92 -10.62
C SER A 356 -8.14 -3.42 -10.90
N VAL A 357 -8.59 -2.60 -9.93
CA VAL A 357 -8.46 -1.14 -10.01
C VAL A 357 -6.99 -0.67 -9.93
N ILE A 358 -6.07 -1.55 -9.53
CA ILE A 358 -4.69 -1.21 -9.17
C ILE A 358 -3.91 -0.52 -10.29
N PRO A 359 -3.88 -1.00 -11.55
CA PRO A 359 -3.16 -0.30 -12.62
C PRO A 359 -3.67 1.13 -12.86
N LEU A 360 -4.99 1.35 -12.73
CA LEU A 360 -5.59 2.68 -12.81
C LEU A 360 -5.12 3.55 -11.64
N LEU A 361 -5.08 3.02 -10.41
CA LEU A 361 -4.65 3.79 -9.24
C LEU A 361 -3.15 4.12 -9.29
N CYS A 362 -2.31 3.23 -9.80
CA CYS A 362 -0.89 3.53 -10.03
C CYS A 362 -0.71 4.75 -10.93
N VAL A 363 -1.40 4.78 -12.08
CA VAL A 363 -1.34 5.94 -13.00
C VAL A 363 -1.96 7.19 -12.35
N SER A 364 -3.11 7.04 -11.70
CA SER A 364 -3.82 8.14 -11.01
C SER A 364 -2.97 8.79 -9.92
N GLY A 365 -2.19 7.99 -9.19
CA GLY A 365 -1.29 8.44 -8.13
C GLY A 365 -0.21 9.42 -8.60
N THR A 366 0.21 9.31 -9.87
CA THR A 366 1.26 10.17 -10.43
C THR A 366 0.75 11.55 -10.87
N VAL A 367 -0.57 11.75 -10.96
CA VAL A 367 -1.15 12.96 -11.56
C VAL A 367 -0.76 14.22 -10.78
N GLY A 368 -0.80 14.19 -9.45
CA GLY A 368 -0.39 15.33 -8.59
C GLY A 368 1.10 15.36 -8.22
N MET A 369 1.91 14.42 -8.72
CA MET A 369 3.33 14.35 -8.39
C MET A 369 4.17 15.17 -9.38
N GLY A 370 4.19 16.50 -9.22
CA GLY A 370 4.86 17.42 -10.15
C GLY A 370 6.37 17.17 -10.37
N TYR A 371 7.02 16.41 -9.48
CA TYR A 371 8.44 16.04 -9.58
C TYR A 371 8.70 14.77 -10.42
N VAL A 372 7.66 14.01 -10.79
CA VAL A 372 7.80 12.78 -11.61
C VAL A 372 8.13 13.16 -13.05
N THR A 373 9.18 12.57 -13.61
CA THR A 373 9.58 12.80 -15.01
C THR A 373 8.65 12.08 -15.99
N MET A 374 8.70 12.46 -17.28
CA MET A 374 7.94 11.75 -18.33
C MET A 374 8.36 10.27 -18.42
N GLU A 375 9.66 9.98 -18.35
CA GLU A 375 10.21 8.62 -18.40
C GLU A 375 9.65 7.77 -17.24
N THR A 376 9.70 8.30 -16.02
CA THR A 376 9.15 7.64 -14.83
C THR A 376 7.63 7.44 -14.93
N PHE A 377 6.91 8.41 -15.49
CA PHE A 377 5.47 8.29 -15.75
C PHE A 377 5.16 7.19 -16.77
N GLU A 378 5.90 7.13 -17.87
CA GLU A 378 5.75 6.11 -18.90
C GLU A 378 6.00 4.71 -18.35
N TRP A 379 6.97 4.56 -17.43
CA TRP A 379 7.19 3.31 -16.70
C TRP A 379 5.91 2.87 -15.97
N VAL A 380 5.27 3.75 -15.18
CA VAL A 380 4.01 3.42 -14.48
C VAL A 380 2.88 3.07 -15.45
N ALA A 381 2.76 3.81 -16.56
CA ALA A 381 1.73 3.60 -17.57
C ALA A 381 1.96 2.34 -18.43
N SER A 382 3.18 1.79 -18.46
CA SER A 382 3.57 0.66 -19.31
C SER A 382 3.18 -0.71 -18.76
N ARG A 383 2.55 -0.78 -17.57
CA ARG A 383 2.17 -2.03 -16.89
C ARG A 383 3.34 -3.00 -16.74
N THR A 384 4.38 -2.52 -16.09
CA THR A 384 5.59 -3.31 -15.79
C THR A 384 5.27 -4.50 -14.91
N THR A 385 6.23 -5.42 -14.79
CA THR A 385 6.16 -6.58 -13.90
C THR A 385 5.75 -6.19 -12.48
N ALA A 386 6.25 -5.07 -11.95
CA ALA A 386 5.88 -4.53 -10.65
C ALA A 386 4.39 -4.14 -10.56
N ILE A 387 3.84 -3.47 -11.58
CA ILE A 387 2.43 -3.09 -11.63
C ILE A 387 1.54 -4.33 -11.72
N VAL A 388 1.94 -5.33 -12.52
CA VAL A 388 1.22 -6.60 -12.63
C VAL A 388 1.27 -7.37 -11.32
N ALA A 389 2.41 -7.41 -10.63
CA ALA A 389 2.56 -8.06 -9.33
C ALA A 389 1.64 -7.41 -8.28
N SER A 390 1.66 -6.08 -8.18
CA SER A 390 0.76 -5.31 -7.32
C SER A 390 -0.72 -5.61 -7.60
N ALA A 391 -1.10 -5.64 -8.87
CA ALA A 391 -2.46 -5.95 -9.31
C ALA A 391 -2.89 -7.39 -8.94
N LYS A 392 -2.00 -8.37 -9.11
CA LYS A 392 -2.23 -9.76 -8.71
C LYS A 392 -2.40 -9.89 -7.20
N ILE A 393 -1.54 -9.26 -6.40
CA ILE A 393 -1.65 -9.27 -4.93
C ILE A 393 -3.02 -8.73 -4.51
N GLY A 394 -3.40 -7.56 -5.01
CA GLY A 394 -4.70 -6.95 -4.70
C GLY A 394 -5.88 -7.83 -5.10
N ARG A 395 -5.86 -8.41 -6.30
CA ARG A 395 -6.90 -9.34 -6.77
C ARG A 395 -6.98 -10.60 -5.92
N PHE A 396 -5.85 -11.25 -5.64
CA PHE A 396 -5.83 -12.48 -4.85
C PHE A 396 -6.35 -12.28 -3.43
N MET A 397 -5.94 -11.20 -2.76
CA MET A 397 -6.45 -10.87 -1.43
C MET A 397 -7.96 -10.60 -1.44
N ASN A 398 -8.44 -9.85 -2.43
CA ASN A 398 -9.87 -9.58 -2.62
C ASN A 398 -10.68 -10.86 -2.88
N ASP A 399 -10.22 -11.71 -3.79
CA ASP A 399 -10.89 -12.97 -4.16
C ASP A 399 -10.99 -13.93 -2.97
N ILE A 400 -9.92 -14.06 -2.18
CA ILE A 400 -9.94 -14.89 -0.97
C ILE A 400 -10.95 -14.34 0.05
N ALA A 401 -10.98 -13.01 0.26
CA ALA A 401 -11.92 -12.38 1.19
C ALA A 401 -13.39 -12.58 0.76
N ALA A 402 -13.67 -12.41 -0.53
CA ALA A 402 -15.01 -12.62 -1.09
C ALA A 402 -15.46 -14.09 -0.91
N MET A 403 -14.57 -15.05 -1.14
CA MET A 403 -14.87 -16.48 -1.03
C MET A 403 -15.26 -16.92 0.38
N LYS A 404 -14.60 -16.39 1.41
CA LYS A 404 -14.91 -16.77 2.80
C LYS A 404 -16.27 -16.25 3.27
N ARG A 405 -16.82 -15.20 2.65
CA ARG A 405 -18.13 -14.63 3.00
C ARG A 405 -19.29 -15.13 2.16
N GLY A 406 -19.04 -15.53 0.92
CA GLY A 406 -20.07 -15.89 -0.04
C GLY A 406 -20.24 -14.79 -1.08
N LYS A 407 -20.07 -15.19 -2.34
CA LYS A 407 -20.13 -14.33 -3.51
C LYS A 407 -21.58 -14.08 -3.97
N ASN A 408 -21.87 -13.00 -4.68
CA ASN A 408 -23.19 -12.85 -5.29
C ASN A 408 -23.38 -13.90 -6.40
N LYS A 409 -24.63 -14.37 -6.58
CA LYS A 409 -24.96 -15.44 -7.55
C LYS A 409 -24.64 -15.10 -9.02
N GLY A 410 -24.33 -13.84 -9.33
CA GLY A 410 -24.03 -13.36 -10.68
C GLY A 410 -22.55 -13.10 -10.96
N ASP A 411 -21.69 -13.15 -9.94
CA ASP A 411 -20.30 -12.78 -10.13
C ASP A 411 -19.52 -13.91 -10.82
N VAL A 412 -18.46 -13.53 -11.53
CA VAL A 412 -17.55 -14.43 -12.26
C VAL A 412 -16.79 -15.37 -11.30
N ALA A 413 -16.25 -16.50 -11.74
CA ALA A 413 -15.42 -17.32 -10.86
C ALA A 413 -14.19 -16.53 -10.35
N SER A 414 -13.98 -16.51 -9.04
CA SER A 414 -12.77 -15.96 -8.40
C SER A 414 -11.53 -16.80 -8.71
N SER A 415 -10.33 -16.27 -8.48
CA SER A 415 -9.07 -17.00 -8.64
C SER A 415 -9.06 -18.30 -7.81
N VAL A 416 -9.68 -18.30 -6.63
CA VAL A 416 -9.84 -19.48 -5.76
C VAL A 416 -10.72 -20.53 -6.44
N GLU A 417 -11.89 -20.14 -6.96
CA GLU A 417 -12.81 -21.05 -7.63
C GLU A 417 -12.24 -21.60 -8.93
N CYS A 418 -11.56 -20.77 -9.70
CA CYS A 418 -10.84 -21.19 -10.91
C CYS A 418 -9.80 -22.27 -10.56
N TYR A 419 -8.99 -22.04 -9.53
CA TYR A 419 -7.97 -23.01 -9.10
C TYR A 419 -8.61 -24.32 -8.59
N MET A 420 -9.66 -24.23 -7.77
CA MET A 420 -10.41 -25.41 -7.31
C MET A 420 -10.97 -26.22 -8.48
N ASN A 421 -11.55 -25.55 -9.47
CA ASN A 421 -12.18 -26.19 -10.61
C ASN A 421 -11.17 -26.80 -11.59
N GLU A 422 -10.04 -26.15 -11.82
CA GLU A 422 -8.97 -26.63 -12.70
C GLU A 422 -8.23 -27.82 -12.09
N HIS A 423 -7.84 -27.72 -10.82
CA HIS A 423 -7.01 -28.72 -10.15
C HIS A 423 -7.80 -29.77 -9.35
N LYS A 424 -9.13 -29.63 -9.24
CA LYS A 424 -10.02 -30.53 -8.49
C LYS A 424 -9.61 -30.69 -7.02
N VAL A 425 -9.27 -29.57 -6.38
CA VAL A 425 -8.83 -29.50 -4.98
C VAL A 425 -9.86 -28.83 -4.07
N THR A 426 -9.67 -28.92 -2.75
CA THR A 426 -10.52 -28.21 -1.78
C THR A 426 -10.25 -26.71 -1.78
N MET A 427 -11.15 -25.95 -1.17
CA MET A 427 -10.98 -24.50 -1.00
C MET A 427 -9.72 -24.17 -0.20
N GLU A 428 -9.41 -24.93 0.85
CA GLU A 428 -8.24 -24.71 1.70
C GLU A 428 -6.95 -24.85 0.88
N VAL A 429 -6.83 -25.91 0.07
CA VAL A 429 -5.66 -26.13 -0.79
C VAL A 429 -5.53 -25.02 -1.85
N ALA A 430 -6.64 -24.54 -2.40
CA ALA A 430 -6.63 -23.44 -3.34
C ALA A 430 -6.19 -22.12 -2.68
N ILE A 431 -6.68 -21.83 -1.47
CA ILE A 431 -6.28 -20.65 -0.69
C ILE A 431 -4.79 -20.71 -0.36
N ASP A 432 -4.28 -21.84 0.15
CA ASP A 432 -2.86 -22.00 0.47
C ASP A 432 -1.97 -21.78 -0.77
N LYS A 433 -2.42 -22.25 -1.94
CA LYS A 433 -1.69 -22.00 -3.18
C LYS A 433 -1.73 -20.53 -3.58
N ILE A 434 -2.88 -19.86 -3.47
CA ILE A 434 -3.00 -18.44 -3.82
C ILE A 434 -2.20 -17.57 -2.85
N ASP A 435 -2.17 -17.89 -1.55
CA ASP A 435 -1.30 -17.23 -0.58
C ASP A 435 0.18 -17.37 -0.96
N SER A 436 0.61 -18.56 -1.42
CA SER A 436 1.96 -18.74 -1.97
C SER A 436 2.22 -17.87 -3.20
N LEU A 437 1.22 -17.67 -4.08
CA LEU A 437 1.36 -16.78 -5.23
C LEU A 437 1.43 -15.31 -4.80
N VAL A 438 0.72 -14.90 -3.75
CA VAL A 438 0.85 -13.56 -3.15
C VAL A 438 2.29 -13.33 -2.68
N GLU A 439 2.91 -14.31 -2.02
CA GLU A 439 4.32 -14.22 -1.62
C GLU A 439 5.26 -14.14 -2.83
N ASP A 440 5.01 -14.90 -3.90
CA ASP A 440 5.80 -14.83 -5.14
C ASP A 440 5.74 -13.43 -5.79
N GLU A 441 4.56 -12.82 -5.82
CA GLU A 441 4.38 -11.48 -6.37
C GLU A 441 4.96 -10.39 -5.46
N TRP A 442 4.97 -10.57 -4.13
CA TRP A 442 5.71 -9.66 -3.23
C TRP A 442 7.21 -9.68 -3.51
N ARG A 443 7.81 -10.86 -3.79
CA ARG A 443 9.22 -10.96 -4.20
C ARG A 443 9.48 -10.24 -5.52
N THR A 444 8.56 -10.37 -6.49
CA THR A 444 8.63 -9.62 -7.76
C THR A 444 8.57 -8.11 -7.53
N LEU A 445 7.69 -7.65 -6.65
CA LEU A 445 7.55 -6.23 -6.33
C LEU A 445 8.77 -5.69 -5.59
N ASN A 446 9.34 -6.45 -4.65
CA ASN A 446 10.57 -6.10 -3.95
C ASN A 446 11.73 -5.91 -4.93
N GLN A 447 11.85 -6.76 -5.95
CA GLN A 447 12.89 -6.67 -6.96
C GLN A 447 12.89 -5.32 -7.71
N ALA A 448 11.71 -4.72 -7.90
CA ALA A 448 11.55 -3.46 -8.61
C ALA A 448 12.28 -2.28 -7.91
N HIS A 449 12.52 -2.36 -6.60
CA HIS A 449 13.28 -1.33 -5.88
C HIS A 449 14.73 -1.20 -6.38
N PHE A 450 15.26 -2.27 -6.98
CA PHE A 450 16.68 -2.39 -7.32
C PHE A 450 16.97 -2.26 -8.83
N GLU A 451 15.94 -2.04 -9.66
CA GLU A 451 16.09 -1.97 -11.12
C GLU A 451 16.77 -0.67 -11.59
N ASP A 452 16.14 0.47 -11.32
CA ASP A 452 16.70 1.81 -11.55
C ASP A 452 16.26 2.73 -10.42
N HIS A 453 17.22 3.32 -9.70
CA HIS A 453 16.96 4.21 -8.58
C HIS A 453 16.17 5.47 -8.99
N LYS A 454 16.19 5.90 -10.27
CA LYS A 454 15.32 6.98 -10.76
C LYS A 454 13.83 6.63 -10.69
N LEU A 455 13.49 5.35 -10.69
CA LEU A 455 12.12 4.84 -10.59
C LEU A 455 11.68 4.65 -9.15
N PHE A 456 12.60 4.68 -8.18
CA PHE A 456 12.32 4.44 -6.77
C PHE A 456 11.11 5.23 -6.24
N PRO A 457 10.95 6.54 -6.52
CA PRO A 457 9.79 7.29 -6.03
C PRO A 457 8.43 6.78 -6.51
N VAL A 458 8.35 6.17 -7.70
CA VAL A 458 7.10 5.56 -8.19
C VAL A 458 6.98 4.09 -7.80
N VAL A 459 8.09 3.35 -7.68
CA VAL A 459 8.09 1.99 -7.13
C VAL A 459 7.59 1.99 -5.69
N GLU A 460 8.08 2.93 -4.86
CA GLU A 460 7.61 3.11 -3.48
C GLU A 460 6.09 3.36 -3.43
N GLN A 461 5.54 4.13 -4.37
CA GLN A 461 4.09 4.36 -4.45
C GLN A 461 3.31 3.09 -4.80
N VAL A 462 3.84 2.27 -5.72
CA VAL A 462 3.23 0.96 -6.06
C VAL A 462 3.28 0.03 -4.84
N VAL A 463 4.37 0.04 -4.07
CA VAL A 463 4.52 -0.73 -2.83
C VAL A 463 3.54 -0.26 -1.77
N ASN A 464 3.43 1.05 -1.53
CA ASN A 464 2.47 1.63 -0.60
C ASN A 464 1.02 1.31 -0.98
N LEU A 465 0.70 1.36 -2.28
CA LEU A 465 -0.60 0.94 -2.80
C LEU A 465 -0.84 -0.55 -2.51
N THR A 466 0.15 -1.40 -2.76
CA THR A 466 0.04 -2.85 -2.48
C THR A 466 -0.13 -3.13 -0.99
N ALA A 467 0.65 -2.48 -0.12
CA ALA A 467 0.55 -2.57 1.33
C ALA A 467 -0.84 -2.15 1.84
N SER A 468 -1.47 -1.16 1.18
CA SER A 468 -2.83 -0.73 1.53
C SER A 468 -3.88 -1.83 1.38
N MET A 469 -3.66 -2.85 0.54
CA MET A 469 -4.58 -3.97 0.39
C MET A 469 -4.81 -4.70 1.71
N ALA A 470 -3.80 -4.78 2.58
CA ALA A 470 -3.93 -5.45 3.87
C ALA A 470 -4.96 -4.76 4.78
N SER A 471 -5.08 -3.42 4.70
CA SER A 471 -6.09 -2.69 5.47
C SER A 471 -7.52 -3.10 5.10
N PHE A 472 -7.74 -3.49 3.85
CA PHE A 472 -9.06 -3.85 3.33
C PHE A 472 -9.31 -5.36 3.33
N TYR A 473 -8.28 -6.18 3.10
CA TYR A 473 -8.45 -7.60 2.75
C TYR A 473 -7.65 -8.59 3.61
N ASP A 474 -6.78 -8.11 4.50
CA ASP A 474 -6.08 -9.00 5.44
C ASP A 474 -7.06 -9.67 6.42
N GLU A 475 -6.64 -10.77 7.04
CA GLU A 475 -7.51 -11.62 7.86
C GLU A 475 -8.77 -12.12 7.12
N ARG A 476 -8.71 -12.14 5.77
CA ARG A 476 -9.78 -12.62 4.89
C ARG A 476 -11.06 -11.78 5.02
N LYS A 477 -10.94 -10.51 5.38
CA LYS A 477 -12.05 -9.57 5.54
C LYS A 477 -12.32 -8.81 4.24
N ASP A 478 -13.53 -8.28 4.05
CA ASP A 478 -13.83 -7.35 2.95
C ASP A 478 -14.24 -6.00 3.55
N ALA A 479 -13.25 -5.24 4.00
CA ALA A 479 -13.48 -3.98 4.70
C ALA A 479 -13.97 -2.87 3.77
N TYR A 480 -13.71 -2.99 2.46
CA TYR A 480 -14.23 -2.05 1.46
C TYR A 480 -15.74 -2.20 1.29
N THR A 481 -16.24 -3.42 1.16
CA THR A 481 -17.69 -3.66 1.11
C THR A 481 -18.35 -3.54 2.48
N PHE A 482 -17.67 -3.88 3.57
CA PHE A 482 -18.24 -3.85 4.92
C PHE A 482 -17.51 -2.82 5.79
N PRO A 483 -17.92 -1.54 5.73
CA PRO A 483 -17.14 -0.43 6.27
C PRO A 483 -17.04 -0.41 7.79
N THR A 484 -17.91 -1.12 8.51
CA THR A 484 -17.82 -1.26 9.98
C THR A 484 -16.49 -1.89 10.42
N LEU A 485 -15.83 -2.64 9.54
CA LEU A 485 -14.51 -3.24 9.79
C LEU A 485 -13.36 -2.21 9.74
N LEU A 486 -13.63 -0.99 9.29
CA LEU A 486 -12.67 0.11 9.23
C LEU A 486 -12.94 1.18 10.29
N GLN A 487 -13.92 0.97 11.19
CA GLN A 487 -14.35 1.99 12.15
C GLN A 487 -13.19 2.48 13.02
N ASP A 488 -12.46 1.57 13.67
CA ASP A 488 -11.33 1.93 14.55
C ASP A 488 -10.23 2.66 13.78
N THR A 489 -9.97 2.25 12.54
CA THR A 489 -9.02 2.90 11.64
C THR A 489 -9.45 4.33 11.29
N ILE A 490 -10.73 4.52 10.94
CA ILE A 490 -11.31 5.83 10.61
C ILE A 490 -11.26 6.75 11.83
N GLU A 491 -11.63 6.23 13.01
CA GLU A 491 -11.59 6.99 14.26
C GLU A 491 -10.16 7.42 14.62
N SER A 492 -9.19 6.51 14.53
CA SER A 492 -7.78 6.80 14.79
C SER A 492 -7.21 7.85 13.83
N LEU A 493 -7.51 7.74 12.53
CA LEU A 493 -6.88 8.59 11.53
C LEU A 493 -7.55 9.96 11.36
N PHE A 494 -8.86 10.04 11.56
CA PHE A 494 -9.63 11.26 11.24
C PHE A 494 -10.30 11.89 12.46
N VAL A 495 -10.69 11.13 13.49
CA VAL A 495 -11.51 11.67 14.59
C VAL A 495 -10.65 12.03 15.80
N ASN A 496 -9.75 11.12 16.19
CA ASN A 496 -8.99 11.22 17.43
C ASN A 496 -7.63 11.88 17.15
N PRO A 497 -7.37 13.11 17.63
CA PRO A 497 -6.06 13.73 17.51
C PRO A 497 -5.08 13.08 18.49
N VAL A 498 -3.80 13.11 18.14
CA VAL A 498 -2.73 12.67 19.04
C VAL A 498 -2.57 13.70 20.17
N PRO A 499 -2.54 13.29 21.45
CA PRO A 499 -2.29 14.19 22.56
C PRO A 499 -0.92 14.88 22.44
N ILE A 500 -0.90 16.21 22.55
CA ILE A 500 0.32 17.04 22.53
C ILE A 500 0.93 17.09 23.92
#